data_AF-A0A937XMM1-F1
#
_entry.id   AF-A0A937XMM1-F1
#
_cell.length_a   1.000
_cell.length_b   1.000
_cell.length_c   1.000
_cell.angle_alpha   90.00
_cell.angle_beta   90.00
_cell.angle_gamma   90.00
#
_symmetry.space_group_name_H-M   'P 1'
#
loop_
_entity.id
_entity.type
_entity.pdbx_description
1 polymer ?
#
loop_
_entity_poly.entity_id
_entity_poly.type
_entity_poly.pdbx_seq_one_letter_code
_entity_poly.pdbx_strand_id
1 'polypeptide(L)' 'MLEKIPRLLFRSEVEQVVHLNRSTINALIRAGEFPRPLKLGRRRVAWLEQDIASWIADKAQERSEREAR' A
#
# COMPACT_ATOMS: atom_id res chain seq x y z
N MET A 1 25.81 0.93 14.92
CA MET A 1 24.36 0.71 15.10
C MET A 1 23.88 -0.04 13.87
N LEU A 2 23.19 -1.17 14.01
CA LEU A 2 22.58 -1.86 12.87
C LEU A 2 21.30 -1.11 12.51
N GLU A 3 21.26 -0.45 11.35
CA GLU A 3 20.02 0.07 10.80
C GLU A 3 19.04 -1.09 10.58
N LYS A 4 17.81 -0.93 11.08
CA LYS A 4 16.78 -1.96 10.91
C LYS A 4 16.41 -2.06 9.44
N ILE A 5 16.41 -3.29 8.91
CA ILE A 5 15.94 -3.56 7.56
C ILE A 5 14.44 -3.20 7.49
N PRO A 6 14.01 -2.41 6.48
CA PRO A 6 12.61 -2.05 6.33
C PRO A 6 11.72 -3.29 6.18
N ARG A 7 10.57 -3.30 6.88
CA ARG A 7 9.61 -4.40 6.74
C ARG A 7 8.91 -4.31 5.39
N LEU A 8 8.87 -5.44 4.71
CA LEU A 8 8.18 -5.61 3.45
C LEU A 8 6.89 -6.39 3.66
N LEU A 9 5.83 -5.93 3.00
CA LEU A 9 4.56 -6.63 2.89
C LEU A 9 4.45 -7.21 1.48
N PHE A 10 4.30 -8.52 1.39
CA PHE A 10 4.00 -9.18 0.12
C PHE A 10 2.54 -8.93 -0.27
N ARG A 11 2.22 -9.17 -1.55
CA ARG A 11 0.87 -8.90 -2.07
C ARG A 11 -0.26 -9.52 -1.23
N SER A 12 -0.10 -10.76 -0.77
CA SER A 12 -1.11 -11.42 0.08
C SER A 12 -1.32 -10.69 1.41
N GLU A 13 -0.26 -10.16 2.01
CA GLU A 13 -0.35 -9.38 3.26
C GLU A 13 -0.98 -8.03 3.00
N VAL A 14 -0.63 -7.36 1.89
CA VAL A 14 -1.28 -6.11 1.49
C VAL A 14 -2.78 -6.30 1.26
N GLU A 15 -3.18 -7.35 0.53
CA GLU A 15 -4.59 -7.70 0.31
C GLU A 15 -5.36 -7.87 1.65
N GLN A 16 -4.72 -8.46 2.67
CA GLN A 16 -5.30 -8.60 4.01
C GLN A 16 -5.34 -7.29 4.78
N VAL A 17 -4.28 -6.49 4.73
CA VAL A 17 -4.20 -5.21 5.46
C VAL A 17 -5.23 -4.21 4.92
N VAL A 18 -5.28 -4.03 3.60
CA VAL A 18 -6.19 -3.04 2.99
C VAL A 18 -7.58 -3.59 2.67
N HIS A 19 -7.81 -4.90 2.85
CA HIS A 19 -9.06 -5.59 2.52
C HIS A 19 -9.51 -5.37 1.07
N LEU A 20 -8.55 -5.24 0.14
CA LEU A 20 -8.79 -5.08 -1.28
C LEU A 20 -8.25 -6.29 -2.03
N ASN A 21 -9.01 -6.78 -3.00
CA ASN A 21 -8.53 -7.86 -3.86
C ASN A 21 -7.44 -7.36 -4.82
N ARG A 22 -6.71 -8.32 -5.40
CA ARG A 22 -5.66 -8.07 -6.39
C ARG A 22 -6.09 -7.18 -7.56
N SER A 23 -7.29 -7.38 -8.11
CA SER A 23 -7.76 -6.61 -9.27
C SER A 23 -7.93 -5.14 -8.92
N THR A 24 -8.51 -4.84 -7.76
CA THR A 24 -8.68 -3.47 -7.27
C THR A 24 -7.35 -2.82 -7.01
N ILE A 25 -6.42 -3.50 -6.32
CA ILE A 25 -5.06 -3.00 -6.09
C ILE A 25 -4.38 -2.66 -7.42
N ASN A 26 -4.46 -3.54 -8.42
CA ASN A 26 -3.88 -3.28 -9.73
C ASN A 26 -4.55 -2.09 -10.46
N ALA A 27 -5.86 -1.92 -10.32
CA ALA A 27 -6.58 -0.79 -10.90
C ALA A 27 -6.11 0.53 -10.27
N LEU A 28 -6.02 0.58 -8.94
CA LEU A 28 -5.54 1.76 -8.22
C LEU A 28 -4.06 2.07 -8.54
N ILE A 29 -3.21 1.05 -8.69
CA ILE A 29 -1.82 1.24 -9.14
C ILE A 29 -1.76 1.86 -10.54
N ARG A 30 -2.64 1.43 -11.47
CA ARG A 30 -2.73 2.02 -12.81
C ARG A 30 -3.27 3.46 -12.78
N ALA A 31 -4.20 3.74 -11.88
CA ALA A 31 -4.74 5.09 -11.66
C ALA A 31 -3.74 6.02 -10.94
N GLY A 32 -2.66 5.48 -10.38
CA GLY A 32 -1.71 6.26 -9.58
C GLY A 32 -2.20 6.54 -8.16
N GLU A 33 -3.27 5.87 -7.72
CA GLU A 33 -3.94 6.08 -6.42
C GLU A 33 -3.47 5.10 -5.34
N PHE A 34 -2.54 4.19 -5.65
CA PHE A 34 -2.01 3.22 -4.70
C PHE A 34 -0.48 3.13 -4.82
N PRO A 35 0.25 2.88 -3.71
CA PRO A 35 1.70 2.76 -3.72
C PRO A 35 2.20 1.75 -4.76
N ARG A 36 3.26 2.10 -5.49
CA ARG A 36 3.83 1.22 -6.51
C ARG A 36 4.61 0.09 -5.84
N PRO A 37 4.42 -1.18 -6.26
CA PRO A 37 5.18 -2.29 -5.70
C PRO A 37 6.66 -2.25 -6.07
N LEU A 38 7.50 -2.69 -5.13
CA LEU A 38 8.86 -3.13 -5.36
C LEU A 38 8.85 -4.50 -6.03
N LYS A 39 9.49 -4.60 -7.20
CA LYS A 39 9.68 -5.87 -7.91
C LYS A 39 10.89 -6.60 -7.33
N LEU A 40 10.64 -7.65 -6.55
CA LEU A 40 11.70 -8.49 -5.95
C LEU A 40 12.09 -9.67 -6.87
N GLY A 41 11.29 -9.94 -7.91
CA GLY A 41 11.58 -10.95 -8.92
C GLY A 41 10.50 -10.99 -9.98
N ARG A 42 10.57 -11.99 -10.88
CA ARG A 42 9.66 -12.10 -12.04
C ARG A 42 8.17 -12.13 -11.67
N ARG A 43 7.82 -12.76 -10.54
CA ARG A 43 6.42 -12.93 -10.09
C ARG A 43 6.16 -12.40 -8.68
N ARG A 44 7.21 -11.96 -7.97
CA ARG A 44 7.13 -11.57 -6.56
C ARG A 44 7.27 -10.05 -6.45
N VAL A 45 6.27 -9.44 -5.83
CA VAL A 45 6.22 -8.02 -5.54
C VAL A 45 5.98 -7.82 -4.06
N ALA A 46 6.48 -6.71 -3.52
CA ALA A 46 6.26 -6.29 -2.15
C ALA A 46 6.11 -4.77 -2.07
N TRP A 47 5.64 -4.29 -0.93
CA TRP A 47 5.55 -2.89 -0.58
C TRP A 47 6.30 -2.67 0.73
N LEU A 48 6.79 -1.46 0.95
CA LEU A 48 7.23 -1.09 2.29
C LEU A 48 5.99 -0.97 3.17
N GLU A 49 6.07 -1.50 4.39
CA GLU A 49 4.97 -1.38 5.37
C GLU A 49 4.58 0.08 5.59
N GLN A 50 5.57 0.98 5.64
CA GLN A 50 5.37 2.41 5.82
C GLN A 50 4.57 3.05 4.66
N ASP A 51 4.78 2.63 3.41
CA ASP A 51 4.09 3.21 2.26
C ASP A 51 2.60 2.85 2.29
N ILE A 52 2.29 1.61 2.71
CA ILE A 52 0.91 1.15 2.89
C ILE A 52 0.26 1.89 4.07
N ALA A 53 0.98 2.06 5.19
CA ALA A 53 0.49 2.78 6.35
C ALA A 53 0.19 4.26 6.01
N SER A 54 1.08 4.94 5.29
CA SER A 54 0.87 6.30 4.82
C SER A 54 -0.35 6.40 3.91
N TRP A 55 -0.51 5.48 2.95
CA TRP A 55 -1.67 5.46 2.07
C TRP A 55 -3.01 5.32 2.84
N ILE A 56 -3.05 4.48 3.88
CA ILE A 56 -4.24 4.35 4.75
C ILE A 56 -4.52 5.66 5.49
N ALA A 57 -3.47 6.30 6.02
CA ALA A 57 -3.60 7.57 6.72
C ALA A 57 -4.12 8.68 5.78
N ASP A 58 -3.61 8.75 4.55
CA ASP A 58 -4.07 9.70 3.53
C ASP A 58 -5.56 9.48 3.23
N LYS A 59 -6.01 8.22 3.10
CA LYS A 59 -7.44 7.92 2.90
C LYS A 59 -8.32 8.30 4.09
N ALA A 60 -7.82 8.12 5.30
CA ALA A 60 -8.54 8.56 6.51
C ALA A 60 -8.65 10.09 6.55
N GLN A 61 -7.59 10.80 6.15
CA GLN A 61 -7.56 12.25 6.09
C GLN A 61 -8.47 12.80 4.97
N GLU A 62 -8.44 12.22 3.77
CA GLU A 62 -9.36 12.59 2.69
C GLU A 62 -10.84 12.41 3.09
N ARG A 63 -11.14 11.44 3.95
CA ARG A 63 -12.49 11.23 4.50
C ARG A 63 -12.85 12.32 5.50
N SER A 64 -11.96 12.62 6.45
CA SER A 64 -12.22 13.65 7.48
C SER A 64 -12.41 15.03 6.86
N GLU A 65 -11.62 15.38 5.84
CA GLU A 65 -11.76 16.64 5.11
C GLU A 65 -13.06 16.74 4.30
N ARG A 66 -13.60 15.61 3.83
CA ARG A 66 -14.91 15.57 3.16
C ARG A 66 -16.06 15.73 4.15
N GLU A 67 -15.93 15.18 5.35
CA GLU A 67 -16.95 15.29 6.41
C GLU A 67 -16.98 16.70 7.04
N ALA A 68 -15.88 17.44 6.99
CA ALA A 68 -15.78 18.81 7.53
C ALA A 68 -16.26 19.92 6.58
N ARG A 69 -16.57 19.59 5.33
CA ARG A 69 -17.11 20.51 4.30
C ARG A 69 -18.63 20.48 4.29
#